data_AF-A0AAW1NMI0-F1
#
_entry.id   AF-A0AAW1NMI0-F1
#
_cell.length_a   1.000
_cell.length_b   1.000
_cell.length_c   1.000
_cell.angle_alpha   90.00
_cell.angle_beta   90.00
_cell.angle_gamma   90.00
#
_symmetry.space_group_name_H-M   'P 1'
#
loop_
_entity.id
_entity.type
_entity.pdbx_description
1 polymer ?
#
loop_
_entity_poly.entity_id
_entity_poly.type
_entity_poly.pdbx_seq_one_letter_code
_entity_poly.pdbx_strand_id
1 'polypeptide(L)'
;MAATQAAGCGLNYVVTAHRPTNISGSVVGHFTGPDDINLIVSKCTRIEIHTLTPEGLKGILDVPIYGRVACMELFRPPVGNKPGKDLLFILTERHKFCVLEYDSNTGELVTKANGDASDRVGRPVDDGQIGIIDPSQRMIGLHMYEGLFKVIPIDDRGQLHEAFNVRVEELRVKDMKFLAGFPKPTAELNQ
;
A
#
# COMPACT_ATOMS: atom_id res chain seq x y z
N MET A 1 48.38 16.48 -32.64
CA MET A 1 47.71 16.64 -31.33
C MET A 1 46.22 16.75 -31.58
N ALA A 2 45.46 15.70 -31.29
CA ALA A 2 44.00 15.73 -31.39
C ALA A 2 43.46 16.38 -30.11
N ALA A 3 42.65 17.43 -30.26
CA ALA A 3 41.95 18.06 -29.15
C ALA A 3 40.80 17.15 -28.71
N THR A 4 40.87 16.64 -27.49
CA THR A 4 39.76 15.94 -26.83
C THR A 4 38.65 16.94 -26.57
N GLN A 5 37.53 16.84 -27.30
CA GLN A 5 36.30 17.56 -26.97
C GLN A 5 35.80 17.06 -25.60
N ALA A 6 35.72 17.96 -24.63
CA ALA A 6 35.06 17.69 -23.36
C ALA A 6 33.55 17.50 -23.66
N ALA A 7 33.05 16.28 -23.47
CA ALA A 7 31.63 16.00 -23.55
C ALA A 7 30.89 16.86 -22.50
N GLY A 8 30.06 17.80 -22.95
CA GLY A 8 29.29 18.67 -22.06
C GLY A 8 28.35 17.84 -21.19
N CYS A 9 28.45 18.00 -19.87
CA CYS A 9 27.50 17.42 -18.93
C CYS A 9 26.18 18.20 -19.05
N GLY A 10 25.16 17.58 -19.66
CA GLY A 10 23.83 18.18 -19.75
C GLY A 10 23.15 18.21 -18.38
N LEU A 11 22.77 19.40 -17.91
CA LEU A 11 21.94 19.59 -16.72
C LEU A 11 20.48 19.75 -17.16
N ASN A 12 19.62 18.83 -16.74
CA ASN A 12 18.19 18.86 -17.04
C ASN A 12 17.39 19.21 -15.78
N TYR A 13 16.34 20.03 -15.94
CA TYR A 13 15.35 20.29 -14.90
C TYR A 13 14.00 19.71 -15.34
N VAL A 14 13.46 18.79 -14.55
CA VAL A 14 12.19 18.11 -14.82
C VAL A 14 11.18 18.52 -13.76
N VAL A 15 10.03 19.02 -14.20
CA VAL A 15 8.94 19.46 -13.32
C VAL A 15 7.60 18.93 -13.83
N THR A 16 6.67 18.67 -12.89
CA THR A 16 5.32 18.23 -13.23
C THR A 16 4.44 19.44 -13.49
N ALA A 17 4.04 19.66 -14.75
CA ALA A 17 3.10 20.73 -15.11
C ALA A 17 1.65 20.40 -14.70
N HIS A 18 1.24 19.15 -14.86
CA HIS A 18 -0.08 18.65 -14.48
C HIS A 18 0.04 17.35 -13.70
N ARG A 19 -0.67 17.24 -12.58
CA ARG A 19 -0.63 16.04 -11.74
C ARG A 19 -1.30 14.85 -12.43
N PRO A 20 -0.93 13.60 -12.12
CA PRO A 20 -1.63 12.43 -12.62
C PRO A 20 -3.11 12.47 -12.24
N THR A 21 -4.00 12.22 -13.21
CA THR A 21 -5.46 12.19 -13.01
C THR A 21 -6.04 10.79 -13.02
N ASN A 22 -5.30 9.81 -13.57
CA ASN A 22 -5.74 8.42 -13.60
C ASN A 22 -5.84 7.87 -12.18
N ILE A 23 -6.97 7.24 -11.86
CA ILE A 23 -7.21 6.56 -10.59
C ILE A 23 -6.79 5.11 -10.76
N SER A 24 -5.75 4.69 -10.04
CA SER A 24 -5.24 3.31 -10.06
C SER A 24 -5.91 2.41 -9.02
N GLY A 25 -6.55 2.99 -8.00
CA GLY A 25 -7.15 2.25 -6.90
C GLY A 25 -7.90 3.16 -5.96
N SER A 26 -8.82 2.57 -5.19
CA SER A 26 -9.59 3.27 -4.18
C SER A 26 -9.95 2.34 -3.04
N VAL A 27 -9.93 2.87 -1.82
CA VAL A 27 -10.37 2.16 -0.62
C VAL A 27 -11.30 3.03 0.20
N VAL A 28 -12.24 2.39 0.88
CA VAL A 28 -13.23 3.05 1.74
C VAL A 28 -13.08 2.51 3.15
N GLY A 29 -13.07 3.40 4.13
CA GLY A 29 -13.02 3.04 5.54
C GLY A 29 -13.00 4.27 6.43
N HIS A 30 -12.66 4.07 7.69
CA HIS A 30 -12.68 5.09 8.74
C HIS A 30 -11.25 5.50 9.09
N PHE A 31 -10.65 6.33 8.24
CA PHE A 31 -9.25 6.70 8.29
C PHE A 31 -8.99 8.05 8.99
N THR A 32 -9.88 9.03 8.89
CA THR A 32 -9.69 10.34 9.56
C THR A 32 -10.22 10.36 10.98
N GLY A 33 -11.28 9.58 11.24
CA GLY A 33 -11.89 9.37 12.55
C GLY A 33 -12.68 8.07 12.56
N PRO A 34 -13.12 7.57 13.74
CA PRO A 34 -13.86 6.31 13.86
C PRO A 34 -15.26 6.34 13.22
N ASP A 35 -15.90 7.50 13.20
CA ASP A 35 -17.26 7.68 12.66
C ASP A 35 -17.26 8.30 11.25
N ASP A 36 -16.12 8.82 10.81
CA ASP A 36 -15.97 9.41 9.48
C ASP A 36 -15.90 8.30 8.43
N ILE A 37 -16.63 8.44 7.34
CA ILE A 37 -16.46 7.57 6.17
C ILE A 37 -15.53 8.29 5.20
N ASN A 38 -14.40 7.67 4.89
CA ASN A 38 -13.39 8.21 4.00
C ASN A 38 -13.31 7.42 2.69
N LEU A 39 -13.13 8.14 1.60
CA LEU A 39 -12.72 7.61 0.31
C LEU A 39 -11.27 8.01 0.05
N ILE A 40 -10.37 7.04 0.00
CA ILE A 40 -8.97 7.24 -0.32
C ILE A 40 -8.73 6.76 -1.74
N VAL A 41 -8.14 7.61 -2.56
CA VAL A 41 -7.92 7.36 -3.98
C VAL A 41 -6.43 7.44 -4.28
N SER A 42 -5.88 6.43 -4.94
CA SER A 42 -4.50 6.46 -5.44
C SER A 42 -4.48 6.94 -6.89
N LYS A 43 -3.68 7.97 -7.16
CA LYS A 43 -3.42 8.53 -8.49
C LYS A 43 -1.95 8.39 -8.86
N CYS A 44 -1.55 7.18 -9.23
CA CYS A 44 -0.18 6.83 -9.60
C CYS A 44 0.85 7.13 -8.48
N THR A 45 1.38 8.35 -8.41
CA THR A 45 2.36 8.80 -7.41
C THR A 45 1.77 9.67 -6.31
N ARG A 46 0.44 9.78 -6.21
CA ARG A 46 -0.23 10.57 -5.16
C ARG A 46 -1.39 9.79 -4.56
N ILE A 47 -1.74 10.14 -3.33
CA ILE A 47 -2.98 9.69 -2.68
C ILE A 47 -3.81 10.91 -2.30
N GLU A 48 -5.11 10.82 -2.52
CA GLU A 48 -6.09 11.83 -2.12
C GLU A 48 -7.06 11.21 -1.12
N ILE A 49 -7.27 11.88 0.01
CA ILE A 49 -8.16 11.44 1.08
C ILE A 49 -9.36 12.37 1.09
N HIS A 50 -10.54 11.80 0.95
CA HIS A 50 -11.82 12.50 0.99
C HIS A 50 -12.67 11.99 2.14
N THR A 51 -13.49 12.84 2.73
CA THR A 51 -14.52 12.47 3.70
C THR A 51 -15.89 12.64 3.07
N LEU A 52 -16.76 11.66 3.29
CA LEU A 52 -18.14 11.70 2.83
C LEU A 52 -18.95 12.63 3.74
N THR A 53 -19.56 13.64 3.15
CA THR A 53 -20.52 14.56 3.78
C THR A 53 -21.89 14.43 3.09
N PRO A 54 -22.98 14.95 3.68
CA PRO A 54 -24.29 14.94 3.03
C PRO A 54 -24.32 15.63 1.67
N GLU A 55 -23.46 16.62 1.46
CA GLU A 55 -23.33 17.38 0.20
C GLU A 55 -22.45 16.69 -0.85
N GLY A 56 -21.66 15.68 -0.45
CA GLY A 56 -20.78 14.94 -1.34
C GLY A 56 -19.42 14.62 -0.72
N LEU A 57 -18.37 14.61 -1.54
CA LEU A 57 -17.01 14.29 -1.09
C LEU A 57 -16.24 15.58 -0.79
N LYS A 58 -15.76 15.71 0.45
CA LYS A 58 -14.89 16.79 0.88
C LYS A 58 -13.44 16.32 0.91
N GLY A 59 -12.59 16.88 0.06
CA GLY A 59 -11.14 16.60 0.10
C GLY A 59 -10.50 17.09 1.39
N ILE A 60 -9.74 16.22 2.05
CA ILE A 60 -8.98 16.55 3.27
C ILE A 60 -7.49 16.67 2.96
N LEU A 61 -6.91 15.68 2.28
CA LEU A 61 -5.48 15.64 1.99
C LEU A 61 -5.20 15.22 0.55
N ASP A 62 -4.09 15.73 0.01
CA ASP A 62 -3.54 15.34 -1.29
C ASP A 62 -2.00 15.26 -1.21
N VAL A 63 -1.50 14.04 -1.03
CA VAL A 63 -0.13 13.76 -0.57
C VAL A 63 0.65 13.02 -1.66
N PRO A 64 1.88 13.47 -1.99
CA PRO A 64 2.74 12.73 -2.91
C PRO A 64 3.37 11.51 -2.24
N ILE A 65 3.50 10.42 -2.99
CA ILE A 65 4.22 9.20 -2.64
C ILE A 65 5.46 9.10 -3.54
N TYR A 66 6.63 8.83 -2.97
CA TYR A 66 7.87 8.64 -3.72
C TYR A 66 7.97 7.25 -4.35
N GLY A 67 6.99 6.93 -5.19
CA GLY A 67 6.84 5.67 -5.90
C GLY A 67 5.46 5.61 -6.54
N ARG A 68 5.30 4.70 -7.52
CA ARG A 68 3.97 4.37 -8.05
C ARG A 68 3.29 3.42 -7.07
N VAL A 69 2.08 3.75 -6.65
CA VAL A 69 1.26 2.91 -5.77
C VAL A 69 0.82 1.68 -6.54
N ALA A 70 1.25 0.51 -6.07
CA ALA A 70 0.87 -0.79 -6.62
C ALA A 70 -0.35 -1.37 -5.88
N CYS A 71 -0.33 -1.32 -4.55
CA CYS A 71 -1.45 -1.76 -3.71
C CYS A 71 -1.70 -0.76 -2.60
N MET A 72 -2.97 -0.61 -2.22
CA MET A 72 -3.41 0.26 -1.14
C MET A 72 -4.57 -0.44 -0.43
N GLU A 73 -4.43 -0.68 0.87
CA GLU A 73 -5.42 -1.41 1.68
C GLU A 73 -5.56 -0.76 3.05
N LEU A 74 -6.79 -0.75 3.57
CA LEU A 74 -7.08 -0.28 4.93
C LEU A 74 -7.18 -1.48 5.88
N PHE A 75 -6.67 -1.29 7.09
CA PHE A 75 -6.74 -2.31 8.13
C PHE A 75 -6.91 -1.67 9.50
N ARG A 76 -7.61 -2.35 10.39
CA ARG A 76 -7.92 -1.85 11.74
C ARG A 76 -7.30 -2.76 12.78
N PRO A 77 -6.24 -2.32 13.47
CA PRO A 77 -5.67 -3.07 14.58
C PRO A 77 -6.74 -3.37 15.65
N PRO A 78 -6.75 -4.57 16.25
CA PRO A 78 -7.75 -4.97 17.23
C PRO A 78 -7.60 -4.31 18.62
N VAL A 79 -6.80 -3.24 18.78
CA VAL A 79 -6.42 -2.67 20.08
C VAL A 79 -7.63 -2.17 20.88
N GLY A 80 -8.11 -3.03 21.78
CA GLY A 80 -8.88 -2.66 22.97
C GLY A 80 -10.26 -2.05 22.72
N ASN A 81 -11.01 -1.84 23.79
CA ASN A 81 -12.42 -1.45 23.82
C ASN A 81 -12.75 -0.03 23.28
N LYS A 82 -11.94 0.53 22.38
CA LYS A 82 -12.20 1.81 21.71
C LYS A 82 -12.53 1.56 20.24
N PRO A 83 -13.44 2.33 19.64
CA PRO A 83 -13.62 2.31 18.19
C PRO A 83 -12.30 2.73 17.54
N GLY A 84 -11.59 1.74 17.00
CA GLY A 84 -10.30 1.93 16.36
C GLY A 84 -10.45 2.69 15.05
N LYS A 85 -9.45 3.48 14.73
CA LYS A 85 -9.30 4.12 13.43
C LYS A 85 -8.49 3.22 12.50
N ASP A 86 -8.75 3.30 11.20
CA ASP A 86 -8.04 2.50 10.22
C ASP A 86 -6.62 3.05 9.99
N LEU A 87 -5.70 2.13 9.73
CA LEU A 87 -4.37 2.39 9.22
C LEU A 87 -4.34 2.10 7.72
N LEU A 88 -3.56 2.88 6.98
CA LEU A 88 -3.42 2.75 5.54
C LEU A 88 -2.10 2.06 5.20
N PHE A 89 -2.17 0.85 4.66
CA PHE A 89 -1.03 0.16 4.08
C PHE A 89 -0.89 0.56 2.60
N ILE A 90 0.34 0.91 2.20
CA ILE A 90 0.69 1.22 0.81
C ILE A 90 1.89 0.38 0.41
N LEU A 91 1.80 -0.31 -0.73
CA LEU A 91 2.90 -0.94 -1.42
C LEU A 91 3.19 -0.17 -2.71
N THR A 92 4.46 0.09 -2.99
CA THR A 92 4.90 0.69 -4.25
C THR A 92 5.40 -0.39 -5.21
N GLU A 93 5.36 -0.11 -6.51
CA GLU A 93 5.88 -1.02 -7.53
C GLU A 93 7.38 -1.36 -7.36
N ARG A 94 8.14 -0.54 -6.62
CA ARG A 94 9.54 -0.83 -6.25
C ARG A 94 9.67 -1.64 -4.95
N HIS A 95 8.60 -2.28 -4.52
CA HIS A 95 8.51 -3.12 -3.31
C HIS A 95 8.79 -2.39 -1.99
N LYS A 96 8.84 -1.05 -1.98
CA LYS A 96 8.83 -0.28 -0.74
C LYS A 96 7.40 -0.21 -0.22
N PHE A 97 7.23 -0.37 1.08
CA PHE A 97 5.92 -0.23 1.73
C PHE A 97 5.96 0.76 2.88
N CYS A 98 4.80 1.30 3.23
CA CYS A 98 4.60 2.05 4.46
C CYS A 98 3.19 1.83 5.03
N VAL A 99 3.07 2.08 6.33
CA VAL A 99 1.81 2.16 7.06
C VAL A 99 1.65 3.59 7.54
N LEU A 100 0.55 4.22 7.16
CA LEU A 100 0.22 5.60 7.50
C LEU A 100 -0.95 5.65 8.46
N GLU A 101 -0.88 6.59 9.40
CA GLU A 101 -1.96 6.96 10.31
C GLU A 101 -2.24 8.45 10.10
N TYR A 102 -3.50 8.86 10.02
CA TYR A 102 -3.84 10.28 10.05
C TYR A 102 -3.81 10.78 11.50
N ASP A 103 -3.21 11.92 11.78
CA ASP A 103 -3.32 12.56 13.09
C ASP A 103 -4.36 13.68 13.01
N SER A 104 -5.49 13.49 13.70
CA SER A 104 -6.60 14.45 13.67
C SER A 104 -6.29 15.77 14.40
N ASN A 105 -5.24 15.82 15.23
CA ASN A 105 -4.85 17.04 15.93
C ASN A 105 -4.00 17.96 15.05
N THR A 106 -3.08 17.37 14.28
CA THR A 106 -2.18 18.11 13.38
C THR A 106 -2.75 18.22 11.96
N GLY A 107 -3.63 17.31 11.57
CA GLY A 107 -4.14 17.17 10.21
C GLY A 107 -3.15 16.53 9.25
N GLU A 108 -2.09 15.88 9.77
CA GLU A 108 -0.99 15.32 8.98
C GLU A 108 -1.03 13.79 8.91
N LEU A 109 -0.25 13.22 7.97
CA LEU A 109 -0.01 11.77 7.90
C LEU A 109 1.27 11.41 8.63
N VAL A 110 1.15 10.51 9.60
CA VAL A 110 2.26 9.97 10.37
C VAL A 110 2.60 8.58 9.83
N THR A 111 3.88 8.37 9.51
CA THR A 111 4.38 7.04 9.12
C THR A 111 4.60 6.19 10.37
N LYS A 112 3.82 5.11 10.51
CA LYS A 112 3.90 4.18 11.65
C LYS A 112 4.92 3.08 11.42
N ALA A 113 5.00 2.60 10.19
CA ALA A 113 5.98 1.60 9.77
C ALA A 113 6.38 1.88 8.31
N ASN A 114 7.60 1.51 7.94
CA ASN A 114 8.05 1.50 6.55
C ASN A 114 9.10 0.39 6.38
N GLY A 115 9.28 -0.06 5.15
CA GLY A 115 10.25 -1.10 4.86
C GLY A 115 10.41 -1.40 3.38
N ASP A 116 11.26 -2.38 3.11
CA ASP A 116 11.52 -2.94 1.79
C ASP A 116 11.09 -4.40 1.79
N ALA A 117 10.14 -4.73 0.93
CA ALA A 117 9.63 -6.08 0.73
C ALA A 117 10.26 -6.77 -0.48
N SER A 118 11.33 -6.23 -1.09
CA SER A 118 12.03 -6.89 -2.18
C SER A 118 12.80 -8.13 -1.70
N ASP A 119 12.76 -9.18 -2.50
CA ASP A 119 13.63 -10.34 -2.35
C ASP A 119 14.81 -10.22 -3.34
N ARG A 120 15.99 -10.73 -2.94
CA ARG A 120 17.20 -10.70 -3.79
C ARG A 120 17.08 -11.59 -5.02
N VAL A 121 16.21 -12.60 -4.96
CA VAL A 121 16.02 -13.62 -5.99
C VAL A 121 14.51 -13.83 -6.15
N GLY A 122 14.05 -13.93 -7.39
CA GLY A 122 12.66 -14.16 -7.72
C GLY A 122 12.33 -13.53 -9.06
N ARG A 123 11.48 -14.19 -9.85
CA ARG A 123 10.94 -13.60 -11.07
C ARG A 123 9.72 -12.74 -10.69
N PRO A 124 9.72 -11.44 -10.98
CA PRO A 124 8.55 -10.59 -10.72
C PRO A 124 7.30 -11.13 -11.43
N VAL A 125 6.14 -10.93 -10.82
CA VAL A 125 4.85 -11.29 -11.42
C VAL A 125 4.54 -10.39 -12.63
N ASP A 126 3.98 -10.98 -13.69
CA ASP A 126 3.64 -10.27 -14.92
C ASP A 126 2.31 -9.49 -14.79
N ASP A 127 1.35 -10.01 -14.01
CA ASP A 127 -0.01 -9.46 -13.86
C ASP A 127 -0.12 -8.34 -12.79
N GLY A 128 1.00 -7.91 -12.24
CA GLY A 128 1.08 -6.86 -11.22
C GLY A 128 1.08 -7.41 -9.79
N GLN A 129 1.53 -6.56 -8.86
CA GLN A 129 1.65 -6.93 -7.45
C GLN A 129 0.27 -7.02 -6.80
N ILE A 130 0.07 -8.04 -5.99
CA ILE A 130 -1.16 -8.21 -5.20
C ILE A 130 -0.81 -8.05 -3.73
N GLY A 131 -1.51 -7.16 -3.05
CA GLY A 131 -1.47 -6.97 -1.60
C GLY A 131 -2.84 -7.25 -1.02
N ILE A 132 -2.91 -8.14 -0.03
CA ILE A 132 -4.15 -8.51 0.66
C ILE A 132 -3.94 -8.48 2.16
N ILE A 133 -5.01 -8.17 2.90
CA ILE A 133 -4.99 -8.14 4.36
C ILE A 133 -5.97 -9.19 4.87
N ASP A 134 -5.54 -9.95 5.87
CA ASP A 134 -6.40 -10.92 6.54
C ASP A 134 -7.61 -10.20 7.18
N PRO A 135 -8.86 -10.64 6.98
CA PRO A 135 -10.04 -9.98 7.55
C PRO A 135 -10.01 -9.86 9.08
N SER A 136 -9.32 -10.80 9.75
CA SER A 136 -9.11 -10.77 11.21
C SER A 136 -7.88 -9.95 11.63
N GLN A 137 -7.27 -9.21 10.70
CA GLN A 137 -6.23 -8.21 10.96
C GLN A 137 -4.92 -8.80 11.50
N ARG A 138 -4.63 -10.06 11.16
CA ARG A 138 -3.47 -10.81 11.70
C ARG A 138 -2.20 -10.70 10.84
N MET A 139 -2.36 -10.45 9.54
CA MET A 139 -1.24 -10.41 8.60
C MET A 139 -1.59 -9.69 7.31
N ILE A 140 -0.55 -9.22 6.63
CA ILE A 140 -0.58 -8.74 5.26
C ILE A 140 0.10 -9.80 4.38
N GLY A 141 -0.57 -10.18 3.31
CA GLY A 141 -0.06 -11.07 2.29
C GLY A 141 0.32 -10.30 1.03
N LEU A 142 1.51 -10.53 0.51
CA LEU A 142 2.02 -9.90 -0.71
C LEU A 142 2.43 -10.96 -1.73
N HIS A 143 1.94 -10.83 -2.94
CA HIS A 143 2.39 -11.62 -4.10
C HIS A 143 3.08 -10.68 -5.09
N MET A 144 4.41 -10.76 -5.13
CA MET A 144 5.27 -9.90 -5.95
C MET A 144 6.18 -10.69 -6.88
N TYR A 145 6.40 -11.99 -6.59
CA TYR A 145 7.25 -12.87 -7.36
C TYR A 145 6.56 -14.23 -7.60
N GLU A 146 6.80 -14.83 -8.75
CA GLU A 146 6.29 -16.17 -9.10
C GLU A 146 6.69 -17.21 -8.04
N GLY A 147 5.72 -18.02 -7.61
CA GLY A 147 5.94 -19.10 -6.63
C GLY A 147 6.26 -18.64 -5.20
N LEU A 148 6.18 -17.34 -4.90
CA LEU A 148 6.42 -16.78 -3.57
C LEU A 148 5.23 -15.95 -3.09
N PHE A 149 4.81 -16.24 -1.87
CA PHE A 149 3.87 -15.43 -1.11
C PHE A 149 4.55 -14.90 0.14
N LYS A 150 4.75 -13.59 0.21
CA LYS A 150 5.39 -12.93 1.34
C LYS A 150 4.33 -12.56 2.37
N VAL A 151 4.59 -12.92 3.62
CA VAL A 151 3.70 -12.65 4.75
C VAL A 151 4.37 -11.66 5.68
N ILE A 152 3.66 -10.59 6.04
CA ILE A 152 4.05 -9.63 7.05
C ILE A 152 3.05 -9.75 8.21
N PRO A 153 3.43 -10.35 9.36
CA PRO A 153 2.54 -10.48 10.50
C PRO A 153 2.21 -9.11 11.11
N ILE A 154 0.99 -8.97 11.59
CA ILE A 154 0.50 -7.79 12.30
C ILE A 154 0.21 -8.22 13.74
N ASP A 155 0.71 -7.49 14.73
CA ASP A 155 0.36 -7.74 16.13
C ASP A 155 -0.98 -7.09 16.51
N ASP A 156 -1.43 -7.37 17.73
CA ASP A 156 -2.67 -6.80 18.26
C ASP A 156 -2.63 -5.26 18.32
N ARG A 157 -1.44 -4.65 18.23
CA ARG A 157 -1.19 -3.20 18.23
C ARG A 157 -1.13 -2.58 16.83
N GLY A 158 -1.23 -3.38 15.78
CA GLY A 158 -1.08 -2.91 14.40
C GLY A 158 0.38 -2.71 13.98
N GLN A 159 1.33 -3.17 14.79
CA GLN A 159 2.74 -3.16 14.44
C GLN A 159 3.06 -4.32 13.51
N LEU A 160 3.89 -4.04 12.52
CA LEU A 160 4.36 -5.03 11.56
C LEU A 160 5.60 -5.73 12.10
N HIS A 161 5.63 -7.06 11.96
CA HIS A 161 6.77 -7.90 12.34
C HIS A 161 7.62 -8.31 11.12
N GLU A 162 8.71 -9.04 11.41
CA GLU A 162 9.60 -9.56 10.37
C GLU A 162 8.83 -10.40 9.35
N ALA A 163 9.03 -10.05 8.08
CA ALA A 163 8.37 -10.70 6.96
C ALA A 163 9.06 -12.02 6.60
N PHE A 164 8.29 -13.01 6.17
CA PHE A 164 8.82 -14.28 5.68
C PHE A 164 8.11 -14.72 4.40
N ASN A 165 8.75 -15.62 3.64
CA ASN A 165 8.21 -16.12 2.38
C ASN A 165 7.66 -17.54 2.55
N VAL A 166 6.49 -17.77 1.98
CA VAL A 166 5.85 -19.08 1.82
C VAL A 166 5.93 -19.45 0.34
N ARG A 167 6.33 -20.69 0.04
CA ARG A 167 6.32 -21.19 -1.34
C ARG A 167 4.89 -21.52 -1.76
N VAL A 168 4.54 -21.06 -2.96
CA VAL A 168 3.28 -21.39 -3.63
C VAL A 168 3.65 -22.24 -4.84
N GLU A 169 3.05 -23.42 -4.98
CA GLU A 169 3.32 -24.30 -6.12
C GLU A 169 2.75 -23.73 -7.42
N GLU A 170 1.65 -23.01 -7.32
CA GLU A 170 1.05 -22.31 -8.46
C GLU A 170 1.89 -21.10 -8.85
N LEU A 171 2.43 -21.13 -10.08
CA LEU A 171 3.30 -20.07 -10.59
C LEU A 171 2.49 -18.95 -11.27
N ARG A 172 1.29 -19.25 -11.75
CA ARG A 172 0.43 -18.31 -12.48
C ARG A 172 -0.80 -17.96 -11.66
N VAL A 173 -0.57 -17.23 -10.57
CA VAL A 173 -1.65 -16.69 -9.74
C VAL A 173 -2.18 -15.42 -10.39
N LYS A 174 -3.45 -15.41 -10.80
CA LYS A 174 -4.10 -14.21 -11.36
C LYS A 174 -4.69 -13.30 -10.29
N ASP A 175 -5.23 -13.88 -9.24
CA ASP A 175 -5.80 -13.14 -8.11
C ASP A 175 -5.67 -13.95 -6.82
N MET A 176 -5.66 -13.25 -5.69
CA MET A 176 -5.57 -13.86 -4.37
C MET A 176 -6.42 -13.05 -3.39
N LYS A 177 -7.16 -13.74 -2.52
CA LYS A 177 -7.95 -13.11 -1.44
C LYS A 177 -7.93 -13.95 -0.17
N PHE A 178 -7.93 -13.30 0.99
CA PHE A 178 -8.15 -13.98 2.25
C PHE A 178 -9.65 -14.22 2.48
N LEU A 179 -9.99 -15.44 2.89
CA LEU A 179 -11.35 -15.83 3.24
C LEU A 179 -11.69 -15.43 4.68
N ALA A 180 -12.89 -14.90 4.86
CA ALA A 180 -13.41 -14.53 6.18
C ALA A 180 -13.97 -15.74 6.95
N GLY A 181 -14.01 -15.64 8.29
CA GLY A 181 -14.65 -16.64 9.15
C GLY A 181 -13.79 -17.88 9.48
N PHE A 182 -12.53 -17.92 9.05
CA PHE A 182 -11.63 -19.03 9.33
C PHE A 182 -10.74 -18.76 10.56
N PRO A 183 -10.57 -19.76 11.46
CA PRO A 183 -9.74 -19.61 12.66
C PRO A 183 -8.26 -19.43 12.31
N LYS A 184 -7.84 -19.86 11.11
CA LYS A 184 -6.51 -19.63 10.55
C LYS A 184 -6.62 -18.76 9.29
N PRO A 185 -5.66 -17.86 9.03
CA PRO A 185 -5.62 -17.10 7.78
C PRO A 185 -5.62 -18.07 6.60
N THR A 186 -6.64 -17.97 5.75
CA THR A 186 -6.84 -18.88 4.62
C THR A 186 -6.95 -18.04 3.37
N ALA A 187 -6.00 -18.19 2.44
CA ALA A 187 -6.01 -17.48 1.17
C ALA A 187 -6.54 -18.40 0.06
N GLU A 188 -7.45 -17.87 -0.75
CA GLU A 188 -7.89 -18.46 -2.01
C GLU A 188 -7.01 -17.92 -3.15
N LEU A 189 -6.65 -18.80 -4.09
CA LEU A 189 -5.81 -18.52 -5.25
C LEU A 189 -6.63 -18.77 -6.52
N ASN A 190 -6.75 -17.75 -7.37
CA ASN A 190 -7.43 -17.86 -8.66
C ASN A 190 -6.39 -18.02 -9.79
N GLN A 191 -6.70 -18.94 -10.72
CA GLN A 191 -5.81 -19.34 -11.84
C GLN A 191 -6.29 -18.84 -13.21
#